data_AF-A0A915D9F4-F1
#
_entry.id   AF-A0A915D9F4-F1
#
_cell.length_a   1.000
_cell.length_b   1.000
_cell.length_c   1.000
_cell.angle_alpha   90.00
_cell.angle_beta   90.00
_cell.angle_gamma   90.00
#
_symmetry.space_group_name_H-M   'P 1'
#
loop_
_entity.id
_entity.type
_entity.pdbx_description
1 polymer ?
#
loop_
_entity_poly.entity_id
_entity_poly.type
_entity_poly.pdbx_seq_one_letter_code
_entity_poly.pdbx_strand_id
1 'polypeptide(L)'
;MLIWPSTNVAMYTIWKAIEIAYLRLAHKYSFIPNFNGGDALLYSLTAGYLIGVAVIEPHALRRSYYKFLCDVTGNRMVLFNRRLIEKFGFESNKMFDNYYAKLHPLFTTINPDSYMPVKNALVL
;
A
#
# COMPACT_ATOMS: atom_id res chain seq x y z
N MET A 1 -5.71 11.21 -19.10
CA MET A 1 -4.71 11.77 -20.04
C MET A 1 -5.13 13.12 -20.64
N LEU A 2 -6.20 13.78 -20.18
CA LEU A 2 -6.85 14.87 -20.92
C LEU A 2 -6.13 16.23 -20.87
N ILE A 3 -5.12 16.42 -20.02
CA ILE A 3 -4.44 17.72 -19.82
C ILE A 3 -2.91 17.63 -19.93
N TRP A 4 -2.32 16.45 -19.68
CA TRP A 4 -0.87 16.26 -19.72
C TRP A 4 -0.48 14.94 -20.41
N PRO A 5 0.51 14.96 -21.31
CA PRO A 5 0.90 13.79 -22.12
C PRO A 5 1.66 12.73 -21.31
N SER A 6 2.24 13.08 -20.15
CA SER A 6 2.95 12.14 -19.29
C SER A 6 2.31 12.05 -17.90
N THR A 7 2.05 10.81 -17.47
CA THR A 7 1.48 10.50 -16.15
C THR A 7 2.33 11.05 -15.02
N ASN A 8 3.66 11.06 -15.18
CA ASN A 8 4.58 11.60 -14.19
C ASN A 8 4.34 13.11 -13.98
N VAL A 9 4.28 13.89 -15.06
CA VAL A 9 4.08 15.35 -14.97
C VAL A 9 2.70 15.67 -14.39
N ALA A 10 1.66 14.93 -14.79
CA ALA A 10 0.32 15.07 -14.22
C ALA A 10 0.33 14.82 -12.69
N MET A 11 1.05 13.79 -12.23
CA MET A 11 1.14 13.47 -10.81
C MET A 11 1.88 14.55 -10.01
N TYR A 12 3.02 15.03 -10.52
CA TYR A 12 3.78 16.11 -9.87
C TYR A 12 3.00 17.42 -9.79
N THR A 13 2.28 17.77 -10.86
CA THR A 13 1.47 19.01 -10.90
C THR A 13 0.28 18.94 -9.94
N ILE A 14 -0.43 17.82 -9.88
CA ILE A 14 -1.50 17.59 -8.90
C ILE A 14 -0.95 17.68 -7.48
N TRP A 15 0.19 17.03 -7.20
CA TRP A 15 0.79 17.04 -5.87
C TRP A 15 1.17 18.46 -5.43
N LYS A 16 1.78 19.25 -6.32
CA LYS A 16 2.09 20.65 -6.03
C LYS A 16 0.84 21.52 -5.87
N ALA A 17 -0.24 21.23 -6.61
CA ALA A 17 -1.51 21.92 -6.42
C ALA A 17 -2.09 21.67 -5.02
N ILE A 18 -2.03 20.43 -4.51
CA ILE A 18 -2.48 20.07 -3.16
C ILE A 18 -1.64 20.80 -2.10
N GLU A 19 -0.33 20.82 -2.24
CA GLU A 19 0.59 21.51 -1.33
C GLU A 19 0.29 23.02 -1.27
N ILE A 20 0.14 23.67 -2.44
CA ILE A 20 -0.20 25.09 -2.53
C ILE A 20 -1.59 25.37 -1.95
N ALA A 21 -2.57 24.49 -2.21
CA ALA A 21 -3.90 24.63 -1.65
C ALA A 21 -3.84 24.56 -0.11
N TYR A 22 -3.15 23.58 0.45
CA TYR A 22 -2.98 23.45 1.90
C TYR A 22 -2.36 24.70 2.52
N LEU A 23 -1.24 25.17 1.97
CA LEU A 23 -0.56 26.39 2.45
C LEU A 23 -1.45 27.63 2.34
N ARG A 24 -2.22 27.78 1.25
CA ARG A 24 -3.15 28.90 1.10
C ARG A 24 -4.29 28.83 2.12
N LEU A 25 -4.87 27.65 2.37
CA LEU A 25 -5.93 27.50 3.36
C LEU A 25 -5.44 27.78 4.78
N ALA A 26 -4.25 27.30 5.15
CA ALA A 26 -3.65 27.53 6.46
C ALA A 26 -3.28 29.01 6.67
N HIS A 27 -2.53 29.61 5.74
CA HIS A 27 -1.98 30.96 5.94
C HIS A 27 -2.93 32.11 5.58
N LYS A 28 -3.81 31.94 4.58
CA LYS A 28 -4.61 33.05 4.04
C LYS A 28 -6.03 33.12 4.60
N TYR A 29 -6.62 31.97 4.90
CA TYR A 29 -8.03 31.89 5.32
C TYR A 29 -8.19 31.55 6.81
N SER A 30 -7.08 31.25 7.52
CA SER A 30 -7.05 30.86 8.95
C SER A 30 -8.08 29.77 9.31
N PHE A 31 -8.46 28.94 8.33
CA PHE A 31 -9.53 27.95 8.48
C PHE A 31 -9.04 26.71 9.23
N ILE A 32 -7.72 26.50 9.23
CA ILE A 32 -7.03 25.41 9.90
C ILE A 32 -6.01 26.06 10.83
N PRO A 33 -5.88 25.62 12.10
CA PRO A 33 -4.84 26.14 12.98
C PRO A 33 -3.46 25.95 12.34
N ASN A 34 -2.65 27.02 12.34
CA ASN A 34 -1.28 26.98 11.81
C ASN A 34 -0.45 26.00 12.64
N PHE A 35 -0.42 24.75 12.19
CA PHE A 35 0.34 23.69 12.82
C PHE A 35 1.76 23.71 12.25
N ASN A 36 2.76 23.89 13.12
CA ASN A 36 4.16 23.75 12.74
C ASN A 36 4.41 22.29 12.32
N GLY A 37 4.55 22.03 11.02
CA GLY A 37 4.69 20.69 10.44
C GLY A 37 3.43 20.13 9.77
N GLY A 38 2.46 20.97 9.42
CA GLY A 38 1.27 20.54 8.67
C GLY A 38 1.56 19.87 7.32
N ASP A 39 2.63 20.31 6.66
CA ASP A 39 3.21 19.68 5.48
C ASP A 39 3.72 18.26 5.79
N ALA A 40 4.49 18.08 6.86
CA ALA A 40 4.98 16.78 7.31
C ALA A 40 3.84 15.81 7.66
N LEU A 41 2.75 16.33 8.25
CA LEU A 41 1.55 15.54 8.52
C LEU A 41 0.89 15.08 7.21
N LEU A 42 0.72 15.98 6.25
CA LEU A 42 0.15 15.64 4.94
C LEU A 42 1.00 14.58 4.23
N TYR A 43 2.33 14.76 4.21
CA TYR A 43 3.26 13.77 3.64
C TYR A 43 3.22 12.42 4.37
N SER A 44 3.12 12.41 5.70
CA SER A 44 3.08 11.16 6.46
C SER A 44 1.77 10.39 6.25
N LEU A 45 0.64 11.08 6.12
CA LEU A 45 -0.65 10.46 5.78
C LEU A 45 -0.62 9.83 4.38
N THR A 46 -0.06 10.53 3.39
CA THR A 46 0.01 9.98 2.03
C THR A 46 1.01 8.85 1.91
N ALA A 47 2.15 8.93 2.61
CA ALA A 47 3.09 7.82 2.72
C ALA A 47 2.43 6.60 3.39
N GLY A 48 1.69 6.81 4.49
CA GLY A 48 0.95 5.75 5.17
C GLY A 48 -0.10 5.10 4.28
N TYR A 49 -0.87 5.90 3.54
CA TYR A 49 -1.83 5.40 2.55
C TYR A 49 -1.16 4.54 1.48
N LEU A 50 -0.04 5.01 0.89
CA LEU A 50 0.69 4.25 -0.13
C LEU A 50 1.27 2.94 0.40
N ILE A 51 1.76 2.92 1.64
CA ILE A 51 2.20 1.70 2.32
C ILE A 51 1.01 0.75 2.53
N GLY A 52 -0.15 1.27 2.94
CA GLY A 52 -1.38 0.49 3.08
C GLY A 52 -1.80 -0.17 1.76
N VAL A 53 -1.81 0.59 0.67
CA VAL A 53 -2.09 0.05 -0.67
C VAL A 53 -1.03 -0.98 -1.08
N ALA A 54 0.25 -0.78 -0.77
CA ALA A 54 1.30 -1.76 -1.06
C ALA A 54 1.12 -3.10 -0.32
N VAL A 55 0.50 -3.08 0.86
CA VAL A 55 0.20 -4.30 1.65
C VAL A 55 -1.04 -5.00 1.09
N ILE A 56 -2.13 -4.25 0.85
CA ILE A 56 -3.42 -4.81 0.45
C ILE A 56 -3.45 -5.13 -1.05
N GLU A 57 -3.09 -4.19 -1.92
CA GLU A 57 -3.18 -4.32 -3.38
C GLU A 57 -1.87 -3.90 -4.07
N PRO A 58 -0.80 -4.71 -3.94
CA PRO A 58 0.50 -4.36 -4.52
C PRO A 58 0.47 -4.22 -6.05
N HIS A 59 -0.48 -4.87 -6.73
CA HIS A 59 -0.65 -4.81 -8.18
C HIS A 59 -1.15 -3.45 -8.68
N ALA A 60 -1.80 -2.64 -7.81
CA ALA A 60 -2.24 -1.29 -8.14
C ALA A 60 -1.07 -0.30 -8.23
N LEU A 61 0.09 -0.66 -7.65
CA LEU A 61 1.30 0.15 -7.70
C LEU A 61 2.18 -0.20 -8.91
N ARG A 62 2.87 0.80 -9.43
CA ARG A 62 3.92 0.57 -10.43
C ARG A 62 5.00 -0.32 -9.82
N ARG A 63 5.38 -1.40 -10.50
CA ARG A 63 6.36 -2.40 -10.02
C ARG A 63 7.68 -1.80 -9.50
N SER A 64 8.20 -0.78 -10.18
CA SER A 64 9.44 -0.08 -9.76
C SER A 64 9.27 0.64 -8.42
N TYR A 65 8.09 1.22 -8.18
CA TYR A 65 7.78 1.91 -6.93
C TYR A 65 7.58 0.92 -5.78
N TYR A 66 6.89 -0.20 -6.05
CA TYR A 66 6.76 -1.28 -5.06
C TYR A 66 8.12 -1.84 -4.65
N LYS A 67 9.05 -2.02 -5.60
CA LYS A 67 10.42 -2.44 -5.30
C LYS A 67 11.14 -1.43 -4.39
N PHE A 68 11.05 -0.14 -4.70
CA PHE A 68 11.59 0.91 -3.84
C PHE A 68 11.01 0.86 -2.41
N LEU A 69 9.69 0.66 -2.26
CA LEU A 69 9.07 0.50 -0.94
C LEU A 69 9.58 -0.74 -0.20
N CYS A 70 9.81 -1.86 -0.90
CA CYS A 70 10.42 -3.05 -0.32
C CYS A 70 11.86 -2.77 0.14
N ASP A 71 12.66 -2.07 -0.66
CA ASP A 71 14.04 -1.74 -0.31
C ASP A 71 14.09 -0.85 0.94
N VAL A 72 13.23 0.16 1.04
CA VAL A 72 13.14 1.06 2.22
C VAL A 72 12.66 0.32 3.48
N THR A 73 11.81 -0.69 3.33
CA THR A 73 11.25 -1.46 4.46
C THR A 73 12.07 -2.69 4.85
N GLY A 74 13.24 -2.89 4.23
CA GLY A 74 14.08 -4.08 4.48
C GLY A 74 13.41 -5.38 4.03
N ASN A 75 12.70 -5.33 2.90
CA ASN A 75 11.99 -6.44 2.26
C ASN A 75 10.86 -7.07 3.11
N ARG A 76 10.44 -6.42 4.19
CA ARG A 76 9.37 -6.90 5.08
C ARG A 76 8.00 -6.94 4.40
N MET A 77 7.79 -6.09 3.41
CA MET A 77 6.54 -6.03 2.64
C MET A 77 6.26 -7.33 1.88
N VAL A 78 7.26 -8.13 1.56
CA VAL A 78 7.05 -9.43 0.90
C VAL A 78 6.48 -10.48 1.87
N LEU A 79 6.68 -10.30 3.18
CA LEU A 79 6.35 -11.32 4.18
C LEU A 79 4.87 -11.39 4.57
N PHE A 80 4.05 -10.42 4.14
CA PHE A 80 2.63 -10.38 4.46
C PHE A 80 1.87 -11.58 3.88
N ASN A 81 1.01 -12.19 4.70
CA ASN A 81 0.13 -13.27 4.27
C ASN A 81 -1.09 -12.71 3.51
N ARG A 82 -0.91 -12.48 2.21
CA ARG A 82 -1.90 -11.86 1.32
C ARG A 82 -3.12 -12.72 1.04
N ARG A 83 -3.01 -14.05 1.18
CA ARG A 83 -4.14 -14.98 1.01
C ARG A 83 -5.24 -14.80 2.05
N LEU A 84 -4.87 -14.35 3.25
CA LEU A 84 -5.86 -13.97 4.26
C LEU A 84 -6.63 -12.70 3.85
N ILE A 85 -5.97 -11.78 3.15
CA ILE A 85 -6.55 -10.53 2.67
C ILE A 85 -7.45 -10.78 1.45
N GLU A 86 -7.07 -11.71 0.59
CA GLU A 86 -7.81 -12.08 -0.62
C GLU A 86 -9.25 -12.52 -0.33
N LYS A 87 -9.50 -13.11 0.84
CA LYS A 87 -10.86 -13.49 1.29
C LYS A 87 -11.83 -12.32 1.40
N PHE A 88 -11.34 -11.09 1.57
CA PHE A 88 -12.17 -9.90 1.61
C PHE A 88 -12.54 -9.37 0.21
N GLY A 89 -12.15 -10.08 -0.86
CA GLY A 89 -12.45 -9.71 -2.25
C GLY A 89 -11.35 -8.89 -2.93
N PHE A 90 -10.19 -8.72 -2.28
CA PHE A 90 -9.06 -8.01 -2.85
C PHE A 90 -8.16 -8.93 -3.68
N GLU A 91 -7.60 -8.43 -4.77
CA GLU A 91 -6.69 -9.21 -5.64
C GLU A 91 -5.23 -9.13 -5.16
N SER A 92 -5.04 -9.28 -3.84
CA SER A 92 -3.77 -9.07 -3.15
C SER A 92 -2.67 -10.02 -3.61
N ASN A 93 -3.02 -11.25 -4.00
CA ASN A 93 -2.07 -12.32 -4.27
C ASN A 93 -1.53 -12.34 -5.71
N LYS A 94 -2.07 -11.55 -6.65
CA LYS A 94 -1.69 -11.56 -8.09
C LYS A 94 -0.20 -11.39 -8.39
N MET A 95 0.55 -10.73 -7.50
CA MET A 95 2.00 -10.51 -7.65
C MET A 95 2.83 -11.52 -6.85
N PHE A 96 2.20 -12.38 -6.04
CA PHE A 96 2.82 -13.20 -4.99
C PHE A 96 2.28 -14.64 -4.91
N ASP A 97 1.86 -15.22 -6.04
CA ASP A 97 1.15 -16.51 -6.13
C ASP A 97 1.76 -17.65 -5.27
N ASN A 98 3.08 -17.68 -5.11
CA ASN A 98 3.84 -18.76 -4.46
C ASN A 98 4.32 -18.48 -3.02
N TYR A 99 3.96 -17.34 -2.41
CA TYR A 99 4.37 -17.05 -1.04
C TYR A 99 3.40 -17.62 0.00
N TYR A 100 3.94 -18.31 1.00
CA TYR A 100 3.21 -18.89 2.12
C TYR A 100 3.91 -18.57 3.43
N ALA A 101 3.19 -17.93 4.34
CA ALA A 101 3.68 -17.74 5.70
C ALA A 101 3.67 -19.09 6.44
N LYS A 102 4.85 -19.59 6.82
CA LYS A 102 5.00 -20.77 7.67
C LYS A 102 4.69 -20.37 9.11
N LEU A 103 3.44 -20.58 9.52
CA LEU A 103 2.97 -20.32 10.87
C LEU A 103 2.95 -21.63 11.66
N HIS A 104 3.34 -21.57 12.94
CA HIS A 104 3.30 -22.73 13.81
C HIS A 104 1.89 -22.88 14.39
N PRO A 105 1.24 -24.06 14.25
CA PRO A 105 -0.18 -24.22 14.59
C PRO A 105 -0.48 -23.97 16.07
N LEU A 106 0.49 -24.22 16.96
CA LEU A 106 0.32 -23.98 18.41
C LEU A 106 0.14 -22.50 18.77
N PHE A 107 0.56 -21.57 17.90
CA PHE A 107 0.51 -20.13 18.16
C PHE A 107 -0.49 -19.41 17.24
N THR A 108 -1.34 -20.15 16.54
CA THR A 108 -2.36 -19.58 15.63
C THR A 108 -3.75 -20.05 16.00
N THR A 109 -4.67 -19.10 16.18
CA THR A 109 -6.11 -19.38 16.37
C THR A 109 -6.85 -19.61 15.06
N ILE A 110 -6.24 -19.21 13.94
CA ILE A 110 -6.83 -19.31 12.59
C ILE A 110 -6.61 -20.72 12.04
N ASN A 111 -7.67 -21.35 11.53
CA ASN A 111 -7.58 -22.66 10.89
C ASN A 111 -6.52 -22.66 9.76
N PRO A 112 -5.52 -23.57 9.80
CA PRO A 112 -4.51 -23.75 8.75
C PRO A 112 -5.06 -23.85 7.33
N ASP A 113 -6.18 -24.56 7.14
CA ASP A 113 -6.81 -24.77 5.82
C ASP A 113 -7.23 -23.46 5.16
N SER A 114 -7.38 -22.42 5.97
CA SER A 114 -7.88 -21.14 5.54
C SER A 114 -6.81 -20.27 4.86
N TYR A 115 -5.52 -20.57 5.04
CA TYR A 115 -4.41 -19.82 4.42
C TYR A 115 -3.37 -20.71 3.74
N MET A 116 -3.37 -22.00 4.04
CA MET A 116 -2.63 -22.99 3.27
C MET A 116 -3.38 -23.28 1.96
N PRO A 117 -2.67 -23.61 0.87
CA PRO A 117 -3.34 -24.13 -0.30
C PRO A 117 -3.99 -25.46 0.10
N VAL A 118 -5.23 -25.70 -0.32
CA VAL A 118 -5.82 -27.04 -0.21
C VAL A 118 -4.82 -27.97 -0.88
N LYS A 119 -4.21 -28.87 -0.11
CA LYS A 119 -3.46 -29.97 -0.70
C LYS A 119 -4.49 -30.74 -1.51
N ASN A 120 -4.54 -30.51 -2.82
CA ASN A 120 -5.14 -31.47 -3.71
C ASN A 120 -4.51 -32.80 -3.30
N ALA A 121 -5.36 -33.72 -2.88
CA ALA A 121 -4.98 -35.07 -2.52
C ALA A 121 -3.93 -35.52 -3.53
N LEU A 122 -2.81 -36.01 -3.00
CA LEU A 122 -1.84 -36.76 -3.76
C LEU A 122 -2.65 -37.67 -4.70
N VAL A 123 -2.59 -37.37 -5.99
CA VAL A 123 -3.02 -38.28 -7.04
C VAL A 123 -2.11 -39.49 -6.87
N LEU A 124 -2.65 -40.50 -6.18
CA LEU A 124 -2.18 -41.88 -6.20
C LEU A 124 -2.92 -42.58 -7.33
#